data_AF-A0A6J7TEQ6-F1
#
_entry.id   AF-A0A6J7TEQ6-F1
#
_cell.length_a   1.000
_cell.length_b   1.000
_cell.length_c   1.000
_cell.angle_alpha   90.00
_cell.angle_beta   90.00
_cell.angle_gamma   90.00
#
_symmetry.space_group_name_H-M   'P 1'
#
loop_
_entity.id
_entity.type
_entity.pdbx_description
1 polymer ?
#
loop_
_entity_poly.entity_id
_entity_poly.type
_entity_poly.pdbx_seq_one_letter_code
_entity_poly.pdbx_strand_id
1 'polypeptide(L)'
;MKFNRLGAFTLGVVITAVSVGAVSFVNAAGDATIKACANKTSGAMRYISKGSCKKTETPLSWNQTGSQGLPGATGPAGSAGTTGSQGTKGLTGDAVLANLNCSTNEAIKWSGTAWECGTDQYMFQSGTANVDTPSIDITFQDPFTYRPTVVLSVTGDNIADTCLIEFVTVTGFTTRCDNPLGFSATTFQWIAIGSPS
;
A
#
# COMPACT_ATOMS: atom_id res chain seq x y z
N MET A 1 -25.84 -21.05 43.90
CA MET A 1 -25.30 -22.36 43.44
C MET A 1 -24.99 -22.28 41.96
N LYS A 2 -23.76 -22.69 41.61
CA LYS A 2 -23.26 -23.24 40.35
C LYS A 2 -23.24 -22.40 39.05
N PHE A 3 -21.98 -22.25 38.61
CA PHE A 3 -21.39 -21.63 37.42
C PHE A 3 -21.63 -22.37 36.09
N ASN A 4 -21.20 -21.67 35.02
CA ASN A 4 -20.56 -22.13 33.76
C ASN A 4 -21.47 -22.14 32.51
N ARG A 5 -21.07 -21.65 31.33
CA ARG A 5 -19.77 -21.79 30.60
C ARG A 5 -19.52 -20.56 29.70
N LEU A 6 -18.33 -19.92 29.75
CA LEU A 6 -17.15 -20.05 28.85
C LEU A 6 -17.36 -19.82 27.35
N GLY A 7 -16.75 -18.73 26.85
CA GLY A 7 -15.80 -18.79 25.73
C GLY A 7 -16.20 -18.13 24.40
N ALA A 8 -15.54 -17.01 24.04
CA ALA A 8 -14.66 -16.91 22.86
C ALA A 8 -14.30 -15.44 22.54
N PHE A 9 -12.99 -15.19 22.41
CA PHE A 9 -12.36 -13.99 21.87
C PHE A 9 -12.80 -13.71 20.43
N THR A 10 -13.08 -12.45 20.09
CA THR A 10 -12.62 -11.85 18.82
C THR A 10 -12.35 -10.35 19.01
N LEU A 11 -11.09 -9.98 18.86
CA LEU A 11 -10.62 -8.62 18.64
C LEU A 11 -11.15 -8.19 17.26
N GLY A 12 -11.97 -7.14 17.18
CA GLY A 12 -12.59 -6.75 15.91
C GLY A 12 -13.02 -5.29 15.89
N VAL A 13 -12.08 -4.44 15.45
CA VAL A 13 -12.24 -3.11 14.82
C VAL A 13 -13.64 -2.48 14.92
N VAL A 14 -13.81 -1.49 15.81
CA VAL A 14 -14.97 -0.59 15.75
C VAL A 14 -14.67 0.48 14.69
N ILE A 15 -15.15 0.23 13.47
CA ILE A 15 -15.28 1.28 12.45
C ILE A 15 -16.33 2.26 12.98
N THR A 16 -15.94 3.52 13.17
CA THR A 16 -16.85 4.63 13.46
C THR A 16 -17.79 4.83 12.28
N ALA A 17 -18.91 4.13 12.28
CA ALA A 17 -20.04 4.47 11.42
C ALA A 17 -20.58 5.82 11.90
N VAL A 18 -20.34 6.88 11.12
CA VAL A 18 -21.01 8.16 11.27
C VAL A 18 -22.50 7.88 11.14
N SER A 19 -23.20 7.86 12.27
CA SER A 19 -24.65 7.93 12.32
C SER A 19 -25.04 9.32 11.83
N VAL A 20 -25.32 9.44 10.54
CA VAL A 20 -26.07 10.59 10.04
C VAL A 20 -27.45 10.48 10.68
N GLY A 21 -27.64 11.23 11.77
CA GLY A 21 -28.91 11.33 12.46
C GLY A 21 -29.96 11.76 11.45
N ALA A 22 -30.90 10.86 11.17
CA ALA A 22 -32.09 11.22 10.44
C ALA A 22 -32.84 12.27 11.27
N VAL A 23 -32.84 13.51 10.80
CA VAL A 23 -33.75 14.54 11.32
C VAL A 23 -35.16 14.18 10.88
N SER A 24 -35.87 13.44 11.74
CA SER A 24 -37.29 13.20 11.57
C SER A 24 -38.00 14.53 11.85
N PHE A 25 -38.39 15.25 10.80
CA PHE A 25 -39.36 16.32 10.94
C PHE A 25 -40.70 15.67 11.28
N VAL A 26 -41.03 15.63 12.57
CA VAL A 26 -42.38 15.27 13.01
C VAL A 26 -43.26 16.46 12.65
N ASN A 27 -43.82 16.44 11.44
CA ASN A 27 -44.99 17.25 11.18
C ASN A 27 -46.11 16.66 12.03
N ALA A 28 -46.34 17.25 13.20
CA ALA A 28 -47.61 17.15 13.89
C ALA A 28 -48.65 17.89 13.03
N ALA A 29 -48.95 17.34 11.85
CA ALA A 29 -50.17 17.66 11.15
C ALA A 29 -51.26 17.09 12.05
N GLY A 30 -51.84 17.94 12.88
CA GLY A 30 -53.07 17.58 13.58
C GLY A 30 -54.04 17.07 12.53
N ASP A 31 -54.54 15.85 12.72
CA ASP A 31 -55.60 15.23 11.94
C ASP A 31 -56.86 16.11 12.01
N ALA A 32 -56.87 17.20 11.25
CA ALA A 32 -57.99 18.10 11.15
C ALA A 32 -59.01 17.43 10.23
N THR A 33 -59.86 16.60 10.80
CA THR A 33 -61.03 16.06 10.10
C THR A 33 -62.03 17.18 9.86
N ILE A 34 -62.30 17.49 8.61
CA ILE A 34 -63.35 18.41 8.19
C ILE A 34 -64.68 17.69 8.32
N LYS A 35 -65.62 18.28 9.06
CA LYS A 35 -66.97 17.76 9.24
C LYS A 35 -67.96 18.64 8.49
N ALA A 36 -68.90 18.00 7.80
CA ALA A 36 -69.98 18.67 7.09
C ALA A 36 -71.28 17.88 7.22
N CYS A 37 -72.39 18.55 6.90
CA CYS A 37 -73.70 17.94 6.81
C CYS A 37 -74.27 18.23 5.42
N ALA A 38 -74.72 17.19 4.72
CA ALA A 38 -75.37 17.33 3.42
C ALA A 38 -76.88 17.13 3.57
N ASN A 39 -77.69 18.06 3.06
CA ASN A 39 -79.15 17.90 3.06
C ASN A 39 -79.54 16.69 2.20
N LYS A 40 -80.39 15.80 2.73
CA LYS A 40 -80.77 14.54 2.06
C LYS A 40 -81.59 14.73 0.78
N THR A 41 -82.25 15.87 0.62
CA THR A 41 -83.15 16.14 -0.50
C THR A 41 -82.52 17.07 -1.52
N SER A 42 -81.88 18.16 -1.09
CA SER A 42 -81.28 19.14 -1.99
C SER A 42 -79.79 18.91 -2.28
N GLY A 43 -79.11 18.06 -1.50
CA GLY A 43 -77.67 17.86 -1.60
C GLY A 43 -76.82 19.04 -1.10
N ALA A 44 -77.44 20.13 -0.64
CA ALA A 44 -76.72 21.30 -0.15
C ALA A 44 -75.85 20.94 1.07
N MET A 45 -74.57 21.30 1.01
CA MET A 45 -73.60 21.02 2.07
C MET A 45 -73.39 22.23 2.98
N ARG A 46 -73.36 22.00 4.29
CA ARG A 46 -72.88 22.98 5.28
C ARG A 46 -71.71 22.42 6.06
N TYR A 47 -70.66 23.22 6.20
CA TYR A 47 -69.56 22.92 7.11
C TYR A 47 -70.00 23.07 8.57
N ILE A 48 -69.45 22.24 9.46
CA ILE A 48 -69.69 22.34 10.90
C ILE A 48 -68.37 22.37 11.68
N SER A 49 -68.15 23.42 12.46
CA SER A 49 -67.03 23.51 13.40
C SER A 49 -67.38 22.94 14.78
N LYS A 50 -68.65 23.06 15.21
CA LYS A 50 -69.22 22.48 16.44
C LYS A 50 -70.70 22.11 16.23
N GLY A 51 -71.18 21.07 16.92
CA GLY A 51 -72.56 20.59 16.85
C GLY A 51 -72.76 19.39 15.92
N SER A 52 -74.02 18.99 15.71
CA SER A 52 -74.40 17.79 14.95
C SER A 52 -75.26 18.12 13.73
N CYS A 53 -75.36 17.16 12.81
CA CYS A 53 -76.27 17.25 11.67
C CYS A 53 -77.74 17.17 12.11
N LYS A 54 -78.61 17.88 11.39
CA LYS A 54 -80.07 17.78 11.56
C LYS A 54 -80.54 16.42 11.06
N LYS A 55 -81.72 15.95 11.50
CA LYS A 55 -82.28 14.66 11.06
C LYS A 55 -82.48 14.53 9.54
N THR A 56 -82.67 15.67 8.86
CA THR A 56 -82.81 15.79 7.41
C THR A 56 -81.47 15.90 6.68
N GLU A 57 -80.36 15.75 7.38
CA GLU A 57 -79.00 15.83 6.83
C GLU A 57 -78.24 14.51 7.02
N THR A 58 -77.25 14.28 6.17
CA THR A 58 -76.30 13.17 6.24
C THR A 58 -74.94 13.72 6.71
N PRO A 59 -74.35 13.16 7.78
CA PRO A 59 -73.03 13.55 8.24
C PRO A 59 -71.95 13.07 7.27
N LEU A 60 -71.02 13.97 6.96
CA LEU A 60 -69.84 13.70 6.14
C LEU A 60 -68.59 14.12 6.90
N SER A 61 -67.52 13.34 6.76
CA SER A 61 -66.22 13.69 7.30
C SER A 61 -65.10 13.23 6.38
N TRP A 62 -64.11 14.09 6.16
CA TRP A 62 -62.90 13.75 5.43
C TRP A 62 -61.70 14.45 6.06
N ASN A 63 -60.51 13.90 5.85
CA ASN A 63 -59.28 14.49 6.36
C ASN A 63 -58.89 15.69 5.50
N GLN A 64 -58.40 16.76 6.15
CA GLN A 64 -57.90 17.94 5.43
C GLN A 64 -56.68 17.61 4.57
N THR A 65 -55.87 16.64 4.99
CA THR A 65 -54.71 16.15 4.28
C THR A 65 -55.00 14.76 3.71
N GLY A 66 -54.70 14.55 2.44
CA GLY A 66 -54.74 13.21 1.83
C GLY A 66 -53.69 12.29 2.45
N SER A 67 -53.87 10.98 2.33
CA SER A 67 -52.84 10.01 2.70
C SER A 67 -51.54 10.31 1.95
N GLN A 68 -50.40 10.21 2.64
CA GLN A 68 -49.10 10.27 1.98
C GLN A 68 -49.05 9.22 0.85
N GLY A 69 -48.52 9.62 -0.31
CA GLY A 69 -48.33 8.70 -1.43
C GLY A 69 -47.39 7.54 -1.04
N LEU A 70 -47.53 6.40 -1.72
CA LEU A 70 -46.59 5.30 -1.56
C LEU A 70 -45.16 5.77 -1.92
N PRO A 71 -44.13 5.29 -1.22
CA PRO A 71 -42.75 5.51 -1.64
C PRO A 71 -42.55 5.13 -3.10
N GLY A 72 -41.74 5.91 -3.83
CA GLY A 72 -41.37 5.56 -5.20
C GLY A 72 -40.65 4.21 -5.25
N ALA A 73 -40.76 3.50 -6.37
CA ALA A 73 -40.01 2.28 -6.59
C ALA A 73 -38.50 2.55 -6.53
N THR A 74 -37.73 1.62 -5.97
CA THR A 74 -36.27 1.66 -6.03
C THR A 74 -35.80 1.76 -7.48
N GLY A 75 -34.84 2.64 -7.76
CA GLY A 75 -34.23 2.74 -9.09
C GLY A 75 -33.58 1.40 -9.51
N PRO A 76 -33.41 1.16 -10.83
CA PRO A 76 -32.70 -0.01 -11.31
C PRO A 76 -31.25 -0.02 -10.80
N ALA A 77 -30.69 -1.21 -10.61
CA ALA A 77 -29.27 -1.35 -10.33
C ALA A 77 -28.44 -0.73 -11.47
N GLY A 78 -27.31 -0.09 -11.12
CA GLY A 78 -26.36 0.40 -12.12
C GLY A 78 -25.79 -0.75 -12.96
N SER A 79 -25.38 -0.45 -14.20
CA SER A 79 -24.68 -1.42 -15.04
C SER A 79 -23.38 -1.88 -14.38
N ALA A 80 -23.04 -3.15 -14.54
CA ALA A 80 -21.73 -3.65 -14.12
C ALA A 80 -20.61 -2.83 -14.78
N GLY A 81 -19.54 -2.55 -14.04
CA GLY A 81 -18.34 -1.92 -14.60
C GLY A 81 -17.70 -2.80 -15.66
N THR A 82 -17.07 -2.19 -16.67
CA THR A 82 -16.28 -2.93 -17.67
C THR A 82 -15.11 -3.64 -17.00
N THR A 83 -14.84 -4.88 -17.38
CA THR A 83 -13.60 -5.57 -17.00
C THR A 83 -12.40 -4.73 -17.43
N GLY A 84 -11.44 -4.52 -16.53
CA GLY A 84 -10.20 -3.82 -16.85
C GLY A 84 -9.44 -4.53 -17.98
N SER A 85 -8.71 -3.77 -18.80
CA SER A 85 -7.84 -4.34 -19.83
C SER A 85 -6.83 -5.30 -19.21
N GLN A 86 -6.61 -6.46 -19.84
CA GLN A 86 -5.54 -7.37 -19.44
C GLN A 86 -4.19 -6.63 -19.51
N GLY A 87 -3.37 -6.76 -18.46
CA GLY A 87 -2.01 -6.22 -18.47
C GLY A 87 -1.18 -6.84 -19.59
N THR A 88 -0.28 -6.05 -20.18
CA THR A 88 0.66 -6.55 -21.18
C THR A 88 1.49 -7.69 -20.60
N LYS A 89 1.63 -8.79 -21.35
CA LYS A 89 2.54 -9.89 -20.98
C LYS A 89 3.95 -9.33 -20.81
N GLY A 90 4.58 -9.59 -19.67
CA GLY A 90 5.99 -9.21 -19.44
C GLY A 90 6.88 -9.78 -20.54
N LEU A 91 7.89 -9.00 -20.96
CA LEU A 91 8.89 -9.48 -21.91
C LEU A 91 9.62 -10.69 -21.29
N THR A 92 9.75 -11.77 -22.06
CA THR A 92 10.58 -12.92 -21.67
C THR A 92 12.02 -12.43 -21.53
N GLY A 93 12.62 -12.55 -20.34
CA GLY A 93 13.94 -11.99 -20.03
C GLY A 93 15.03 -12.37 -21.04
N ASP A 94 14.97 -13.59 -21.57
CA ASP A 94 15.99 -14.14 -22.47
C ASP A 94 16.15 -13.37 -23.79
N ALA A 95 15.10 -12.75 -24.33
CA ALA A 95 15.17 -12.06 -25.63
C ALA A 95 15.73 -10.63 -25.54
N VAL A 96 15.54 -9.96 -24.39
CA VAL A 96 16.05 -8.59 -24.17
C VAL A 96 17.52 -8.62 -23.76
N LEU A 97 17.89 -9.57 -22.89
CA LEU A 97 19.26 -9.70 -22.40
C LEU A 97 20.24 -10.13 -23.51
N ALA A 98 19.79 -10.92 -24.48
CA ALA A 98 20.64 -11.39 -25.58
C ALA A 98 21.05 -10.29 -26.58
N ASN A 99 20.33 -9.18 -26.64
CA ASN A 99 20.63 -8.05 -27.55
C ASN A 99 21.28 -6.85 -26.84
N LEU A 100 21.39 -6.88 -25.51
CA LEU A 100 22.11 -5.86 -24.74
C LEU A 100 23.59 -6.25 -24.62
N ASN A 101 24.43 -5.64 -25.45
CA ASN A 101 25.89 -5.69 -25.32
C ASN A 101 26.36 -4.47 -24.55
N CYS A 102 26.46 -4.58 -23.23
CA CYS A 102 26.98 -3.51 -22.39
C CYS A 102 28.49 -3.36 -22.57
N SER A 103 28.99 -2.13 -22.49
CA SER A 103 30.42 -1.83 -22.55
C SER A 103 31.13 -2.33 -21.29
N THR A 104 32.47 -2.34 -21.30
CA THR A 104 33.26 -2.52 -20.07
C THR A 104 32.81 -1.47 -19.04
N ASN A 105 32.56 -1.89 -17.79
CA ASN A 105 32.00 -1.08 -16.69
C ASN A 105 30.49 -0.72 -16.77
N GLU A 106 29.73 -1.34 -17.67
CA GLU A 106 28.27 -1.22 -17.71
C GLU A 106 27.59 -2.52 -17.33
N ALA A 107 26.50 -2.42 -16.56
CA ALA A 107 25.67 -3.55 -16.19
C ALA A 107 24.25 -3.35 -16.73
N ILE A 108 23.59 -4.46 -17.06
CA ILE A 108 22.17 -4.43 -17.44
C ILE A 108 21.36 -4.05 -16.20
N LYS A 109 20.70 -2.89 -16.25
CA LYS A 109 19.87 -2.32 -15.18
C LYS A 109 18.46 -2.07 -15.67
N TRP A 110 17.50 -2.21 -14.77
CA TRP A 110 16.10 -1.89 -15.05
C TRP A 110 15.86 -0.38 -14.85
N SER A 111 15.45 0.34 -15.90
CA SER A 111 15.18 1.79 -15.87
C SER A 111 13.79 2.15 -15.35
N GLY A 112 12.96 1.16 -15.01
CA GLY A 112 11.53 1.35 -14.72
C GLY A 112 10.64 1.03 -15.91
N THR A 113 11.17 1.15 -17.14
CA THR A 113 10.43 0.89 -18.39
C THR A 113 11.13 -0.07 -19.33
N ALA A 114 12.45 -0.23 -19.23
CA ALA A 114 13.24 -1.16 -20.04
C ALA A 114 14.47 -1.68 -19.29
N TRP A 115 15.04 -2.78 -19.79
CA TRP A 115 16.39 -3.17 -19.44
C TRP A 115 17.35 -2.37 -20.32
N GLU A 116 18.28 -1.66 -19.69
CA GLU A 116 19.22 -0.76 -20.33
C GLU A 116 20.63 -1.02 -19.78
N CYS A 117 21.66 -0.82 -20.60
CA CYS A 117 23.01 -0.75 -20.09
C CYS A 117 23.16 0.57 -19.33
N GLY A 118 23.48 0.48 -18.05
CA GLY A 118 23.80 1.64 -17.23
C GLY A 118 25.18 1.48 -16.65
N THR A 119 25.88 2.60 -16.45
CA THR A 119 27.12 2.61 -15.66
C THR A 119 26.85 1.87 -14.36
N ASP A 120 27.69 0.90 -14.02
CA ASP A 120 27.51 0.23 -12.75
C ASP A 120 27.98 1.19 -11.64
N GLN A 121 27.08 2.07 -11.20
CA GLN A 121 27.37 3.02 -10.12
C GLN A 121 27.76 2.30 -8.82
N TYR A 122 27.54 1.00 -8.76
CA TYR A 122 28.08 0.09 -7.76
C TYR A 122 29.04 -0.89 -8.43
N MET A 123 30.17 -0.39 -8.93
CA MET A 123 31.31 -1.26 -9.24
C MET A 123 31.57 -2.10 -7.98
N PHE A 124 31.45 -3.42 -8.10
CA PHE A 124 31.77 -4.37 -7.06
C PHE A 124 32.94 -5.20 -7.58
N GLN A 125 34.01 -5.25 -6.80
CA GLN A 125 35.14 -6.14 -7.08
C GLN A 125 35.50 -6.89 -5.82
N SER A 126 35.88 -8.14 -5.99
CA SER A 126 36.38 -8.99 -4.91
C SER A 126 37.56 -9.79 -5.40
N GLY A 127 38.33 -10.32 -4.45
CA GLY A 127 39.44 -11.17 -4.77
C GLY A 127 40.01 -11.84 -3.54
N THR A 128 41.00 -12.69 -3.81
CA THR A 128 41.78 -13.39 -2.80
C THR A 128 43.25 -13.13 -3.06
N ALA A 129 44.05 -12.95 -2.02
CA ALA A 129 45.50 -12.87 -2.14
C ALA A 129 46.18 -13.58 -0.97
N ASN A 130 47.41 -14.03 -1.18
CA ASN A 130 48.22 -14.66 -0.15
C ASN A 130 48.94 -13.59 0.68
N VAL A 131 49.06 -13.83 1.98
CA VAL A 131 49.86 -13.02 2.91
C VAL A 131 51.26 -13.62 2.99
N ASP A 132 52.05 -13.43 1.94
CA ASP A 132 53.43 -13.92 1.88
C ASP A 132 54.45 -12.82 2.26
N THR A 133 53.99 -11.58 2.41
CA THR A 133 54.79 -10.40 2.73
C THR A 133 54.03 -9.46 3.68
N PRO A 134 54.73 -8.60 4.46
CA PRO A 134 54.10 -7.70 5.42
C PRO A 134 53.29 -6.56 4.77
N SER A 135 53.48 -6.31 3.47
CA SER A 135 52.78 -5.26 2.75
C SER A 135 52.42 -5.77 1.36
N ILE A 136 51.13 -5.69 1.02
CA ILE A 136 50.57 -6.27 -0.18
C ILE A 136 49.76 -5.19 -0.89
N ASP A 137 50.10 -4.95 -2.15
CA ASP A 137 49.39 -4.03 -3.03
C ASP A 137 48.41 -4.80 -3.92
N ILE A 138 47.14 -4.43 -3.83
CA ILE A 138 46.06 -4.97 -4.65
C ILE A 138 45.68 -3.95 -5.69
N THR A 139 45.74 -4.33 -6.97
CA THR A 139 45.25 -3.53 -8.09
C THR A 139 43.86 -4.03 -8.47
N PHE A 140 42.91 -3.11 -8.61
CA PHE A 140 41.58 -3.41 -9.10
C PHE A 140 41.64 -3.72 -10.59
N GLN A 141 40.86 -4.72 -11.04
CA GLN A 141 40.77 -5.08 -12.45
C GLN A 141 40.29 -3.90 -13.29
N ASP A 142 39.29 -3.18 -12.75
CA ASP A 142 38.78 -1.95 -13.32
C ASP A 142 38.92 -0.79 -12.32
N PRO A 143 39.45 0.38 -12.71
CA PRO A 143 39.48 1.54 -11.83
C PRO A 143 38.07 2.04 -11.47
N PHE A 144 37.87 2.42 -10.21
CA PHE A 144 36.64 3.03 -9.74
C PHE A 144 36.55 4.51 -10.11
N THR A 145 35.34 5.05 -10.31
CA THR A 145 35.14 6.50 -10.51
C THR A 145 35.38 7.31 -9.24
N TYR A 146 35.05 6.74 -8.07
CA TYR A 146 35.22 7.33 -6.75
C TYR A 146 35.97 6.36 -5.83
N ARG A 147 36.57 6.84 -4.74
CA ARG A 147 37.26 5.94 -3.80
C ARG A 147 36.27 4.93 -3.22
N PRO A 148 36.49 3.62 -3.39
CA PRO A 148 35.58 2.61 -2.88
C PRO A 148 35.73 2.43 -1.37
N THR A 149 34.71 1.83 -0.74
CA THR A 149 34.86 1.24 0.58
C THR A 149 35.42 -0.17 0.42
N VAL A 150 36.50 -0.50 1.12
CA VAL A 150 37.14 -1.82 1.08
C VAL A 150 36.95 -2.52 2.42
N VAL A 151 36.54 -3.78 2.38
CA VAL A 151 36.48 -4.67 3.53
C VAL A 151 37.40 -5.85 3.26
N LEU A 152 38.19 -6.23 4.26
CA LEU A 152 39.13 -7.34 4.21
C LEU A 152 38.79 -8.36 5.28
N SER A 153 38.87 -9.64 4.93
CA SER A 153 38.71 -10.78 5.81
C SER A 153 39.91 -11.71 5.65
N VAL A 154 40.64 -11.93 6.75
CA VAL A 154 41.77 -12.87 6.76
C VAL A 154 41.22 -14.29 6.95
N THR A 155 41.60 -15.21 6.08
CA THR A 155 41.19 -16.62 6.08
C THR A 155 42.42 -17.52 6.13
N GLY A 156 42.71 -18.06 7.32
CA GLY A 156 43.84 -18.97 7.56
C GLY A 156 43.87 -19.47 9.01
N ASP A 157 44.66 -20.51 9.25
CA ASP A 157 44.66 -21.25 10.52
C ASP A 157 45.47 -20.58 11.64
N ASN A 158 46.17 -19.47 11.33
CA ASN A 158 46.99 -18.73 12.30
C ASN A 158 46.32 -17.43 12.73
N ILE A 159 45.65 -17.49 13.88
CA ILE A 159 44.90 -16.41 14.54
C ILE A 159 45.74 -15.18 14.96
N ALA A 160 47.02 -15.10 14.58
CA ALA A 160 47.94 -14.01 14.93
C ALA A 160 48.12 -12.96 13.83
N ASP A 161 47.59 -13.20 12.62
CA ASP A 161 47.67 -12.27 11.50
C ASP A 161 46.68 -11.10 11.70
N THR A 162 47.21 -9.90 11.96
CA THR A 162 46.41 -8.66 11.93
C THR A 162 46.73 -7.90 10.65
N CYS A 163 45.74 -7.77 9.76
CA CYS A 163 45.88 -6.99 8.53
C CYS A 163 45.05 -5.70 8.60
N LEU A 164 45.66 -4.57 8.27
CA LEU A 164 45.06 -3.25 8.24
C LEU A 164 45.10 -2.68 6.83
N ILE A 165 44.00 -2.05 6.42
CA ILE A 165 43.91 -1.32 5.14
C ILE A 165 44.44 0.10 5.39
N GLU A 166 45.48 0.52 4.66
CA GLU A 166 46.10 1.84 4.85
C GLU A 166 45.77 2.82 3.71
N PHE A 167 46.01 2.42 2.46
CA PHE A 167 45.90 3.30 1.30
C PHE A 167 44.85 2.79 0.31
N VAL A 168 43.66 3.37 0.29
CA VAL A 168 42.62 3.04 -0.71
C VAL A 168 42.58 4.13 -1.79
N THR A 169 42.82 3.74 -3.04
CA THR A 169 42.75 4.58 -4.23
C THR A 169 41.67 4.08 -5.18
N VAL A 170 41.43 4.80 -6.28
CA VAL A 170 40.51 4.35 -7.32
C VAL A 170 41.04 3.16 -8.13
N THR A 171 42.35 2.92 -8.13
CA THR A 171 43.00 1.84 -8.90
C THR A 171 43.38 0.64 -8.04
N GLY A 172 43.30 0.74 -6.72
CA GLY A 172 43.74 -0.34 -5.84
C GLY A 172 43.83 0.06 -4.37
N PHE A 173 44.29 -0.86 -3.53
CA PHE A 173 44.60 -0.59 -2.13
C PHE A 173 45.83 -1.32 -1.62
N THR A 174 46.45 -0.77 -0.58
CA THR A 174 47.54 -1.42 0.17
C THR A 174 47.02 -1.95 1.50
N THR A 175 47.34 -3.21 1.80
CA THR A 175 47.14 -3.81 3.12
C THR A 175 48.48 -4.10 3.78
N ARG A 176 48.56 -3.82 5.08
CA ARG A 176 49.72 -4.12 5.92
C ARG A 176 49.34 -5.19 6.92
N CYS A 177 50.06 -6.29 6.90
CA CYS A 177 49.82 -7.42 7.79
C CYS A 177 51.00 -7.56 8.74
N ASP A 178 50.73 -7.72 10.03
CA ASP A 178 51.72 -7.99 11.06
C ASP A 178 51.45 -9.36 11.68
N ASN A 179 52.49 -10.21 11.73
CA ASN A 179 52.46 -11.51 12.38
C ASN A 179 53.72 -11.73 13.22
N PRO A 180 53.62 -11.81 14.56
CA PRO A 180 54.76 -12.01 15.45
C PRO A 180 55.39 -13.41 15.36
N LEU A 181 54.70 -14.39 14.76
CA LEU A 181 55.15 -15.78 14.60
C LEU A 181 55.68 -16.09 13.18
N GLY A 182 55.66 -15.09 12.29
CA GLY A 182 56.00 -15.24 10.88
C GLY A 182 54.81 -15.63 10.01
N PHE A 183 54.81 -15.17 8.76
CA PHE A 183 53.74 -15.44 7.81
C PHE A 183 53.79 -16.90 7.33
N SER A 184 52.72 -17.67 7.52
CA SER A 184 52.58 -19.00 6.93
C SER A 184 51.24 -19.15 6.23
N ALA A 185 51.25 -19.21 4.90
CA ALA A 185 50.14 -19.58 4.01
C ALA A 185 48.75 -19.04 4.40
N THR A 186 48.68 -17.82 4.93
CA THR A 186 47.42 -17.16 5.24
C THR A 186 46.91 -16.51 3.96
N THR A 187 45.65 -16.73 3.62
CA THR A 187 45.00 -16.02 2.52
C THR A 187 44.12 -14.92 3.09
N PHE A 188 43.86 -13.87 2.34
CA PHE A 188 42.80 -12.94 2.67
C PHE A 188 41.86 -12.78 1.49
N GLN A 189 40.60 -12.61 1.82
CA GLN A 189 39.54 -12.21 0.90
C GLN A 189 39.25 -10.74 1.09
N TRP A 190 38.91 -10.06 0.01
CA TRP A 190 38.56 -8.65 0.05
C TRP A 190 37.37 -8.35 -0.86
N ILE A 191 36.65 -7.30 -0.51
CA ILE A 191 35.55 -6.73 -1.28
C ILE A 191 35.74 -5.21 -1.33
N ALA A 192 35.62 -4.64 -2.53
CA ALA A 192 35.62 -3.20 -2.77
C ALA A 192 34.28 -2.78 -3.41
N ILE A 193 33.62 -1.80 -2.81
CA ILE A 193 32.31 -1.29 -3.24
C ILE A 193 32.44 0.20 -3.55
N GLY A 194 32.21 0.57 -4.80
CA GLY A 194 32.08 1.97 -5.20
C GLY A 194 30.66 2.45 -4.92
N SER A 195 30.51 3.64 -4.35
CA SER A 195 29.23 4.33 -4.32
C SER A 195 29.41 5.77 -4.76
N PRO A 196 28.53 6.32 -5.62
CA PRO A 196 28.47 7.76 -5.82
C PRO A 196 28.07 8.41 -4.50
N SER A 197 28.89 9.33 -4.01
CA SER A 197 28.60 10.16 -2.84
C SER A 197 27.48 11.16 -3.11
#